data_AF-A0A7S3IM43-F1
#
_entry.id   AF-A0A7S3IM43-F1
#
_cell.length_a   1.000
_cell.length_b   1.000
_cell.length_c   1.000
_cell.angle_alpha   90.00
_cell.angle_beta   90.00
_cell.angle_gamma   90.00
#
_symmetry.space_group_name_H-M   'P 1'
#
loop_
_entity.id
_entity.type
_entity.pdbx_description
1 polymer ?
#
loop_
_entity_poly.entity_id
_entity_poly.type
_entity_poly.pdbx_seq_one_letter_code
_entity_poly.pdbx_strand_id
1 'polypeptide(L)'
;MFAIRGEKDQIKIYKNLQEYKVFQTGFTVQGIFGGRMLAAKGDDFITFYDWETQVVVRRVDVSPSPKNVFWNEAGSQVVLALEDNFYLLNFDNEGVAEYVAGKEPAGKPDEEEDGFEEAFQFQDEFQEIISSGLWVSNDCFVFINSKGHIYYMIGQKTMKLMNADRKQYILGYDGKLNRLYVIDKNLNISSYSLLLSLVNYQSAILNDDLHGADLFFKDIPETHYQKLAKFLESNDRKEMAFSITPDQDHKFDLAIALNKADDAFAIAEEQQSVEKWKKVGDIALLSGFFELAETCFKKSADFNSLLLFYSSYGDQAGLTTLLEQSEQAGKFNIAYEVAFILGQPESCVRVLVKSKRYSEAAMFAKTYCPSLVSGLLKDWEEMLKQNDLQYVPEDINQAEGFQEIMQKSAEVYSTQLVPNVYNQPKPPADEIEMFREKWNEDFEPGGAN
;
A
#
# COMPACT_ATOMS: atom_id res chain seq x y z
N MET A 1 6.79 21.06 -42.64
CA MET A 1 8.10 20.98 -43.33
C MET A 1 8.62 19.57 -43.16
N PHE A 2 9.46 19.07 -44.07
CA PHE A 2 10.17 17.80 -43.88
C PHE A 2 11.60 17.94 -44.41
N ALA A 3 12.49 17.09 -43.94
CA ALA A 3 13.87 17.05 -44.40
C ALA A 3 14.20 15.72 -45.06
N ILE A 4 15.12 15.75 -46.03
CA ILE A 4 15.71 14.58 -46.67
C ILE A 4 17.22 14.69 -46.54
N ARG A 5 17.87 13.58 -46.18
CA ARG A 5 19.32 13.44 -46.28
C ARG A 5 19.71 13.29 -47.76
N GLY A 6 20.39 14.29 -48.30
CA GLY A 6 20.96 14.30 -49.64
C GLY A 6 22.34 13.65 -49.71
N GLU A 7 23.00 13.79 -50.85
CA GLU A 7 24.36 13.30 -51.06
C GLU A 7 25.39 14.11 -50.27
N LYS A 8 26.49 13.47 -49.87
CA LYS A 8 27.60 14.07 -49.10
C LYS A 8 27.17 14.73 -47.80
N ASP A 9 26.22 14.15 -47.05
CA ASP A 9 25.76 14.68 -45.75
C ASP A 9 25.10 16.07 -45.83
N GLN A 10 24.54 16.41 -46.99
CA GLN A 10 23.64 17.56 -47.12
C GLN A 10 22.28 17.23 -46.54
N ILE A 11 21.67 18.20 -45.85
CA ILE A 11 20.28 18.13 -45.42
C ILE A 11 19.48 19.11 -46.25
N LYS A 12 18.48 18.58 -46.97
CA LYS A 12 17.54 19.36 -47.78
C LYS A 12 16.22 19.49 -47.04
N ILE A 13 15.77 20.72 -46.81
CA ILE A 13 14.50 21.05 -46.16
C ILE A 13 13.48 21.41 -47.23
N TYR A 14 12.30 20.81 -47.14
CA TYR A 14 11.16 21.07 -48.01
C TYR A 14 10.00 21.71 -47.24
N LYS A 15 9.41 22.74 -47.84
CA LYS A 15 8.19 23.43 -47.36
C LYS A 15 7.16 23.36 -48.48
N ASN A 16 5.95 22.85 -48.19
CA ASN A 16 4.89 22.65 -49.19
C ASN A 16 5.34 21.82 -50.42
N LEU A 17 6.10 20.74 -50.21
CA LEU A 17 6.66 19.86 -51.25
C LEU A 17 7.65 20.54 -52.23
N GLN A 18 8.10 21.76 -51.92
CA GLN A 18 9.12 22.47 -52.68
C GLN A 18 10.41 22.59 -51.86
N GLU A 19 11.56 22.50 -52.53
CA GLU A 19 12.87 22.68 -51.89
C GLU A 19 12.95 24.10 -51.33
N TYR A 20 13.13 24.22 -50.02
CA TYR A 20 13.13 25.49 -49.31
C TYR A 20 14.55 25.94 -49.02
N LYS A 21 15.35 25.08 -48.37
CA LYS A 21 16.75 25.35 -48.05
C LYS A 21 17.58 24.08 -48.06
N VAL A 22 18.88 24.23 -48.27
CA VAL A 22 19.87 23.14 -48.22
C VAL A 22 21.06 23.62 -47.41
N PHE A 23 21.54 22.80 -46.48
CA PHE A 23 22.77 23.06 -45.75
C PHE A 23 23.60 21.79 -45.63
N GLN A 24 24.89 21.98 -45.35
CA GLN A 24 25.88 20.93 -45.21
C GLN A 24 26.23 20.79 -43.72
N THR A 25 26.25 19.59 -43.17
CA THR A 25 26.77 19.35 -41.82
C THR A 25 28.29 19.18 -41.85
N GLY A 26 29.00 19.60 -40.80
CA GLY A 26 30.44 19.34 -40.63
C GLY A 26 30.80 17.91 -40.24
N PHE A 27 29.81 17.04 -40.06
CA PHE A 27 29.98 15.64 -39.69
C PHE A 27 29.13 14.71 -40.56
N THR A 28 29.47 13.42 -40.52
CA THR A 28 28.74 12.36 -41.23
C THR A 28 27.37 12.12 -40.59
N VAL A 29 26.29 12.38 -41.33
CA VAL A 29 24.92 12.25 -40.78
C VAL A 29 24.48 10.80 -40.90
N GLN A 30 24.33 10.07 -39.80
CA GLN A 30 23.83 8.69 -39.85
C GLN A 30 22.31 8.61 -40.08
N GLY A 31 21.58 9.58 -39.56
CA GLY A 31 20.11 9.65 -39.62
C GLY A 31 19.60 11.04 -39.29
N ILE A 32 18.33 11.30 -39.60
CA ILE A 32 17.66 12.57 -39.27
C ILE A 32 16.31 12.27 -38.62
N PHE A 33 15.95 13.10 -37.64
CA PHE A 33 14.67 13.02 -36.94
C PHE A 33 13.96 14.37 -36.98
N GLY A 34 12.64 14.33 -37.09
CA GLY A 34 11.80 15.53 -37.09
C GLY A 34 11.15 15.80 -35.74
N GLY A 35 10.24 16.77 -35.72
CA GLY A 35 9.51 17.21 -34.53
C GLY A 35 9.62 18.72 -34.37
N ARG A 36 9.70 19.20 -33.12
CA ARG A 36 9.83 20.63 -32.81
C ARG A 36 11.07 21.25 -33.46
N MET A 37 12.16 20.49 -33.51
CA MET A 37 13.44 20.84 -34.12
C MET A 37 13.88 19.73 -35.08
N LEU A 38 14.75 20.08 -36.04
CA LEU A 38 15.37 19.09 -36.91
C LEU A 38 16.59 18.50 -36.18
N ALA A 39 16.63 17.19 -35.97
CA ALA A 39 17.77 16.54 -35.34
C ALA A 39 18.58 15.76 -36.38
N ALA A 40 19.90 15.94 -36.41
CA ALA A 40 20.83 15.15 -37.20
C ALA A 40 21.71 14.30 -36.29
N LYS A 41 21.72 13.00 -36.56
CA LYS A 41 22.42 11.98 -35.78
C LYS A 41 23.87 11.85 -36.27
N GLY A 42 24.83 12.03 -35.37
CA GLY A 42 26.24 11.68 -35.56
C GLY A 42 26.58 10.28 -35.04
N ASP A 43 27.87 9.99 -34.83
CA ASP A 43 28.32 8.69 -34.34
C ASP A 43 27.99 8.50 -32.84
N ASP A 44 28.33 9.50 -32.03
CA ASP A 44 28.24 9.54 -30.55
C ASP A 44 27.53 10.79 -30.02
N PHE A 45 26.87 11.55 -30.90
CA PHE A 45 26.10 12.73 -30.54
C PHE A 45 24.87 12.91 -31.45
N ILE A 46 23.99 13.82 -31.04
CA ILE A 46 22.88 14.31 -31.86
C ILE A 46 22.85 15.84 -31.85
N THR A 47 22.72 16.46 -33.02
CA THR A 47 22.68 17.93 -33.16
C THR A 47 21.29 18.38 -33.56
N PHE A 48 20.71 19.30 -32.80
CA PHE A 48 19.42 19.93 -33.06
C PHE A 48 19.60 21.26 -33.79
N TYR A 49 18.83 21.44 -34.86
CA TYR A 49 18.81 22.63 -35.71
C TYR A 49 17.41 23.25 -35.71
N ASP A 50 17.38 24.58 -35.79
CA ASP A 50 16.13 25.28 -36.06
C ASP A 50 15.70 25.08 -37.54
N TRP A 51 14.42 24.83 -37.75
CA TRP A 51 13.87 24.53 -39.07
C TRP A 51 13.95 25.72 -40.04
N GLU A 52 13.89 26.94 -39.54
CA GLU A 52 13.82 28.14 -40.38
C GLU A 52 15.18 28.78 -40.61
N THR A 53 15.98 28.95 -39.55
CA THR A 53 17.27 29.65 -39.58
C THR A 53 18.46 28.72 -39.82
N GLN A 54 18.30 27.41 -39.57
CA GLN A 54 19.37 26.41 -39.65
C GLN A 54 20.51 26.62 -38.65
N VAL A 55 20.28 27.46 -37.64
CA VAL A 55 21.21 27.65 -36.53
C VAL A 55 21.27 26.37 -35.69
N VAL A 56 22.47 25.97 -35.30
CA VAL A 56 22.69 24.89 -34.32
C VAL A 56 22.15 25.35 -32.98
N VAL A 57 21.11 24.67 -32.49
CA VAL A 57 20.50 24.98 -31.20
C VAL A 57 21.24 24.29 -30.08
N ARG A 58 21.54 23.00 -30.21
CA ARG A 58 22.36 22.27 -29.23
C ARG A 58 22.91 21.01 -29.87
N ARG A 59 24.18 20.70 -29.56
CA ARG A 59 24.73 19.36 -29.70
C ARG A 59 24.65 18.64 -28.36
N VAL A 60 24.01 17.47 -28.34
CA VAL A 60 23.89 16.63 -27.16
C VAL A 60 24.75 15.40 -27.38
N ASP A 61 25.79 15.24 -26.56
CA ASP A 61 26.66 14.08 -26.58
C ASP A 61 25.93 12.90 -25.92
N VAL A 62 25.67 11.87 -26.72
CA VAL A 62 24.89 10.70 -26.32
C VAL A 62 25.49 9.48 -27.00
N SER A 63 26.22 8.68 -26.22
CA SER A 63 26.87 7.46 -26.69
C SER A 63 26.25 6.24 -25.97
N PRO A 64 25.62 5.30 -26.69
CA PRO A 64 25.44 5.25 -28.15
C PRO A 64 24.39 6.24 -28.67
N SER A 65 24.59 6.72 -29.90
CA SER A 65 23.70 7.71 -30.52
C SER A 65 22.26 7.20 -30.68
N PRO A 66 21.24 8.06 -30.46
CA PRO A 66 19.85 7.62 -30.33
C PRO A 66 19.33 6.92 -31.59
N LYS A 67 18.53 5.87 -31.39
CA LYS A 67 17.78 5.15 -32.43
C LYS A 67 16.59 5.98 -32.93
N ASN A 68 15.94 6.73 -32.05
CA ASN A 68 14.81 7.58 -32.41
C ASN A 68 14.66 8.77 -31.45
N VAL A 69 13.94 9.79 -31.90
CA VAL A 69 13.65 11.02 -31.14
C VAL A 69 12.15 11.28 -31.20
N PHE A 70 11.50 11.41 -30.05
CA PHE A 70 10.06 11.64 -29.94
C PHE A 70 9.79 12.94 -29.20
N TRP A 71 9.22 13.91 -29.91
CA TRP A 71 8.77 15.19 -29.33
C TRP A 71 7.32 15.10 -28.88
N ASN A 72 7.00 15.70 -27.74
CA ASN A 72 5.61 15.91 -27.35
C ASN A 72 4.94 16.97 -28.24
N GLU A 73 3.61 17.05 -28.23
CA GLU A 73 2.86 17.95 -29.13
C GLU A 73 3.17 19.43 -28.86
N ALA A 74 3.37 19.81 -27.60
CA ALA A 74 3.78 21.17 -27.21
C ALA A 74 5.23 21.52 -27.61
N GLY A 75 6.07 20.52 -27.90
CA GLY A 75 7.50 20.70 -28.14
C GLY A 75 8.29 21.13 -26.90
N SER A 76 7.76 20.90 -25.69
CA SER A 76 8.42 21.22 -24.41
C SER A 76 9.21 20.03 -23.85
N GLN A 77 8.98 18.82 -24.33
CA GLN A 77 9.67 17.62 -23.89
C GLN A 77 10.08 16.75 -25.08
N VAL A 78 11.20 16.06 -24.91
CA VAL A 78 11.72 15.12 -25.90
C VAL A 78 12.19 13.83 -25.22
N VAL A 79 11.85 12.70 -25.84
CA VAL A 79 12.39 11.39 -25.50
C VAL A 79 13.45 11.01 -26.52
N LEU A 80 14.67 10.75 -26.05
CA LEU A 80 15.74 10.15 -26.84
C LEU A 80 15.73 8.65 -26.57
N ALA A 81 15.40 7.84 -27.58
CA ALA A 81 15.43 6.39 -27.48
C ALA A 81 16.82 5.88 -27.89
N LEU A 82 17.62 5.37 -26.95
CA LEU A 82 18.95 4.82 -27.21
C LEU A 82 18.89 3.31 -27.46
N GLU A 83 20.04 2.64 -27.45
CA GLU A 83 20.10 1.20 -27.68
C GLU A 83 19.54 0.36 -26.54
N ASP A 84 19.88 0.75 -25.31
CA ASP A 84 19.65 -0.02 -24.08
C ASP A 84 18.70 0.68 -23.09
N ASN A 85 18.57 2.00 -23.19
CA ASN A 85 17.78 2.87 -22.32
C ASN A 85 17.11 3.99 -23.13
N PHE A 86 16.41 4.89 -22.46
CA PHE A 86 15.97 6.15 -23.05
C PHE A 86 16.06 7.29 -22.05
N TYR A 87 16.26 8.51 -22.57
CA TYR A 87 16.33 9.73 -21.78
C TYR A 87 15.09 10.58 -22.01
N LEU A 88 14.62 11.21 -20.93
CA LEU A 88 13.60 12.25 -20.97
C LEU A 88 14.28 13.60 -20.72
N LEU A 89 14.11 14.54 -21.64
CA LEU A 89 14.66 15.89 -21.56
C LEU A 89 13.55 16.93 -21.67
N ASN A 90 13.64 18.00 -20.90
CA ASN A 90 12.86 19.22 -21.10
C ASN A 90 13.55 20.13 -22.11
N PHE A 91 12.76 20.86 -22.88
CA PHE A 91 13.23 21.79 -23.90
C PHE A 91 12.72 23.20 -23.61
N ASP A 92 13.64 24.15 -23.45
CA ASP A 92 13.31 25.55 -23.23
C ASP A 92 12.99 26.24 -24.56
N ASN A 93 11.69 26.40 -24.83
CA ASN A 93 11.23 27.05 -26.05
C ASN A 93 11.52 28.55 -26.08
N GLU A 94 11.49 29.23 -24.93
CA GLU A 94 11.61 30.68 -24.85
C GLU A 94 13.08 31.08 -25.01
N GLY A 95 13.98 30.48 -24.22
CA GLY A 95 15.42 30.75 -24.31
C GLY A 95 15.99 30.40 -25.69
N VAL A 96 15.54 29.30 -26.30
CA VAL A 96 15.97 28.94 -27.66
C VAL A 96 15.47 29.95 -28.70
N ALA A 97 14.24 30.46 -28.56
CA ALA A 97 13.72 31.46 -29.50
C ALA A 97 14.52 32.77 -29.42
N GLU A 98 14.90 33.21 -28.21
CA GLU A 98 15.75 34.38 -28.01
C GLU A 98 17.17 34.15 -28.56
N TYR A 99 17.76 32.99 -28.30
CA TYR A 99 19.08 32.61 -28.81
C TYR A 99 19.09 32.61 -30.36
N VAL A 100 18.10 31.99 -30.99
CA VAL A 100 18.00 31.93 -32.46
C VAL A 100 17.76 33.31 -33.07
N ALA A 101 16.95 34.17 -32.42
CA ALA A 101 16.72 35.53 -32.90
C ALA A 101 17.96 36.43 -32.83
N GLY A 102 18.86 36.18 -31.88
CA GLY A 102 20.14 36.89 -31.73
C GLY A 102 21.24 36.43 -32.69
N LYS A 103 21.04 35.34 -33.43
CA LYS A 103 22.02 34.78 -34.37
C LYS A 103 21.65 35.11 -35.82
N GLU A 104 22.66 35.42 -36.62
CA GLU A 104 22.44 35.50 -38.07
C GLU A 104 22.19 34.09 -38.64
N PRO A 105 21.26 33.93 -39.60
CA PRO A 105 21.00 32.64 -40.25
C PRO A 105 22.30 32.13 -40.89
N ALA A 106 22.69 30.91 -40.54
CA ALA A 106 24.01 30.37 -40.85
C ALA A 106 24.33 30.39 -42.35
N GLY A 107 25.30 31.22 -42.75
CA GLY A 107 25.94 31.17 -44.07
C GLY A 107 27.13 30.20 -44.13
N LYS A 108 27.58 29.70 -42.97
CA LYS A 108 28.57 28.64 -42.80
C LYS A 108 28.20 27.79 -41.58
N PRO A 109 28.29 26.46 -41.66
CA PRO A 109 28.08 25.59 -40.51
C PRO A 109 29.36 25.56 -39.66
N ASP A 110 29.20 25.53 -38.33
CA ASP A 110 30.23 25.08 -37.38
C ASP A 110 31.31 26.10 -36.91
N GLU A 111 30.95 27.35 -36.57
CA GLU A 111 31.84 28.18 -35.70
C GLU A 111 31.51 28.05 -34.20
N GLU A 112 30.31 27.57 -33.84
CA GLU A 112 29.91 27.27 -32.46
C GLU A 112 29.43 25.80 -32.39
N GLU A 113 30.31 24.89 -31.97
CA GLU A 113 30.09 23.44 -32.07
C GLU A 113 28.96 22.94 -31.15
N ASP A 114 28.68 23.64 -30.05
CA ASP A 114 27.86 23.11 -28.96
C ASP A 114 26.47 23.77 -28.83
N GLY A 115 26.25 24.96 -29.38
CA GLY A 115 24.96 25.69 -29.30
C GLY A 115 24.61 26.23 -27.90
N PHE A 116 23.33 26.49 -27.66
CA PHE A 116 22.79 26.99 -26.39
C PHE A 116 22.64 25.86 -25.35
N GLU A 117 23.50 25.85 -24.34
CA GLU A 117 23.60 24.76 -23.34
C GLU A 117 22.29 24.52 -22.58
N GLU A 118 21.58 25.58 -22.19
CA GLU A 118 20.34 25.49 -21.42
C GLU A 118 19.11 25.10 -22.26
N ALA A 119 19.28 24.92 -23.59
CA ALA A 119 18.19 24.51 -24.48
C ALA A 119 17.55 23.18 -24.07
N PHE A 120 18.36 22.26 -23.54
CA PHE A 120 17.89 20.95 -23.07
C PHE A 120 18.29 20.74 -21.62
N GLN A 121 17.33 20.34 -20.80
CA GLN A 121 17.55 19.99 -19.41
C GLN A 121 17.25 18.50 -19.22
N PHE A 122 18.22 17.76 -18.70
CA PHE A 122 18.04 16.34 -18.39
C PHE A 122 17.03 16.16 -17.25
N GLN A 123 16.01 15.33 -17.47
CA GLN A 123 14.99 15.05 -16.47
C GLN A 123 15.20 13.68 -15.82
N ASP A 124 15.27 12.62 -16.63
CA ASP A 124 15.40 11.25 -16.10
C ASP A 124 15.92 10.25 -17.15
N GLU A 125 16.42 9.11 -16.66
CA GLU A 125 16.88 7.95 -17.43
C GLU A 125 16.07 6.70 -17.08
N PHE A 126 15.61 5.99 -18.12
CA PHE A 126 14.84 4.78 -17.96
C PHE A 126 15.55 3.58 -18.59
N GLN A 127 15.77 2.53 -17.80
CA GLN A 127 16.42 1.28 -18.22
C GLN A 127 15.46 0.35 -19.01
N GLU A 128 14.78 0.89 -20.01
CA GLU A 128 13.92 0.14 -20.92
C GLU A 128 14.26 0.47 -22.38
N ILE A 129 14.13 -0.51 -23.27
CA ILE A 129 14.45 -0.33 -24.70
C ILE A 129 13.17 -0.03 -25.47
N ILE A 130 13.05 1.18 -26.02
CA ILE A 130 11.90 1.57 -26.85
C ILE A 130 12.00 0.95 -28.24
N SER A 131 11.01 0.14 -28.60
CA SER A 131 10.85 -0.38 -29.96
C SER A 131 9.93 0.51 -30.83
N SER A 132 8.92 1.11 -30.21
CA SER A 132 7.97 2.04 -30.82
C SER A 132 7.41 2.94 -29.72
N GLY A 133 7.23 4.22 -30.01
CA GLY A 133 6.81 5.22 -29.04
C GLY A 133 5.92 6.27 -29.68
N LEU A 134 5.04 6.87 -28.89
CA LEU A 134 4.14 7.95 -29.29
C LEU A 134 3.73 8.78 -28.07
N TRP A 135 3.79 10.10 -28.19
CA TRP A 135 3.17 11.01 -27.24
C TRP A 135 1.66 11.05 -27.48
N VAL A 136 0.88 10.72 -26.46
CA VAL A 136 -0.59 10.72 -26.49
C VAL A 136 -1.17 12.02 -25.91
N SER A 137 -0.41 12.66 -25.02
CA SER A 137 -0.68 13.96 -24.42
C SER A 137 0.65 14.66 -24.19
N ASN A 138 0.63 15.92 -23.73
CA ASN A 138 1.85 16.68 -23.42
C ASN A 138 2.71 15.98 -22.36
N ASP A 139 2.07 15.33 -21.38
CA ASP A 139 2.73 14.70 -20.24
C ASP A 139 2.66 13.16 -20.27
N CYS A 140 2.16 12.57 -21.37
CA CYS A 140 1.99 11.13 -21.49
C CYS A 140 2.66 10.55 -22.73
N PHE A 141 3.74 9.80 -22.51
CA PHE A 141 4.46 9.07 -23.55
C PHE A 141 4.17 7.58 -23.46
N VAL A 142 3.61 7.00 -24.52
CA VAL A 142 3.32 5.58 -24.61
C VAL A 142 4.40 4.90 -25.45
N PHE A 143 4.93 3.77 -24.97
CA PHE A 143 5.94 3.03 -25.68
C PHE A 143 5.78 1.51 -25.54
N ILE A 144 6.34 0.79 -26.50
CA ILE A 144 6.43 -0.66 -26.51
C ILE A 144 7.88 -1.03 -26.28
N ASN A 145 8.15 -1.84 -25.25
CA ASN A 145 9.51 -2.27 -24.97
C ASN A 145 9.97 -3.41 -25.89
N SER A 146 11.25 -3.78 -25.82
CA SER A 146 11.83 -4.87 -26.64
C SER A 146 11.16 -6.25 -26.43
N LYS A 147 10.53 -6.46 -25.27
CA LYS A 147 9.77 -7.67 -24.90
C LYS A 147 8.33 -7.67 -25.45
N GLY A 148 7.87 -6.55 -26.01
CA GLY A 148 6.50 -6.38 -26.53
C GLY A 148 5.49 -5.87 -25.50
N HIS A 149 5.91 -5.54 -24.28
CA HIS A 149 5.00 -4.96 -23.30
C HIS A 149 4.74 -3.48 -23.61
N ILE A 150 3.50 -3.05 -23.41
CA ILE A 150 3.08 -1.67 -23.61
C ILE A 150 3.13 -0.94 -22.28
N TYR A 151 3.91 0.12 -22.24
CA TYR A 151 4.07 1.01 -21.11
C TYR A 151 3.59 2.41 -21.49
N TYR A 152 3.19 3.17 -20.47
CA TYR A 152 2.99 4.60 -20.59
C TYR A 152 3.75 5.28 -19.45
N MET A 153 4.36 6.41 -19.77
CA MET A 153 5.14 7.24 -18.86
C MET A 153 4.35 8.51 -18.60
N ILE A 154 4.23 8.86 -17.32
CA ILE A 154 3.65 10.13 -16.86
C ILE A 154 4.67 10.76 -15.91
N GLY A 155 5.18 11.94 -16.28
CA GLY A 155 6.31 12.55 -15.59
C GLY A 155 7.51 11.58 -15.55
N GLN A 156 7.97 11.23 -14.35
CA GLN A 156 9.09 10.32 -14.12
C GLN A 156 8.67 8.86 -13.83
N LYS A 157 7.37 8.55 -13.87
CA LYS A 157 6.89 7.21 -13.53
C LYS A 157 6.47 6.45 -14.79
N THR A 158 6.95 5.21 -14.92
CA THR A 158 6.51 4.28 -15.96
C THR A 158 5.48 3.31 -15.39
N MET A 159 4.36 3.17 -16.08
CA MET A 159 3.26 2.30 -15.71
C MET A 159 2.98 1.32 -16.85
N LYS A 160 2.66 0.09 -16.47
CA LYS A 160 2.41 -0.97 -17.44
C LYS A 160 0.94 -0.97 -17.85
N LEU A 161 0.67 -0.81 -19.14
CA LEU A 161 -0.68 -0.88 -19.69
C LEU A 161 -1.10 -2.34 -19.93
N MET A 162 -0.28 -3.10 -20.65
CA MET A 162 -0.61 -4.45 -21.12
C MET A 162 0.63 -5.29 -21.44
N ASN A 163 0.51 -6.61 -21.30
CA ASN A 163 1.44 -7.56 -21.90
C ASN A 163 1.01 -7.80 -23.36
N ALA A 164 1.80 -7.40 -24.35
CA ALA A 164 1.61 -7.96 -25.68
C ALA A 164 2.48 -9.22 -25.82
N ASP A 165 1.85 -10.32 -26.25
CA ASP A 165 2.52 -11.60 -26.49
C ASP A 165 3.33 -11.59 -27.81
N ARG A 166 3.24 -10.51 -28.58
CA ARG A 166 3.84 -10.36 -29.91
C ARG A 166 4.52 -9.01 -30.04
N LYS A 167 5.58 -8.95 -30.87
CA LYS A 167 6.21 -7.68 -31.25
C LYS A 167 5.25 -6.86 -32.09
N GLN A 168 4.82 -5.74 -31.54
CA GLN A 168 3.90 -4.78 -32.14
C GLN A 168 4.55 -3.40 -32.24
N TYR A 169 4.01 -2.56 -33.11
CA TYR A 169 4.43 -1.17 -33.31
C TYR A 169 3.21 -0.26 -33.16
N ILE A 170 3.38 0.89 -32.54
CA ILE A 170 2.32 1.89 -32.36
C ILE A 170 2.05 2.54 -33.72
N LEU A 171 0.78 2.54 -34.14
CA LEU A 171 0.32 3.26 -35.32
C LEU A 171 -0.12 4.69 -34.97
N GLY A 172 -0.85 4.82 -33.85
CA GLY A 172 -1.48 6.08 -33.47
C GLY A 172 -2.45 5.90 -32.31
N TYR A 173 -2.88 7.03 -31.75
CA TYR A 173 -3.90 7.09 -30.72
C TYR A 173 -5.10 7.89 -31.22
N ASP A 174 -6.30 7.38 -30.98
CA ASP A 174 -7.54 8.10 -31.24
C ASP A 174 -8.17 8.56 -29.92
N GLY A 175 -8.08 9.87 -29.65
CA GLY A 175 -8.63 10.49 -28.46
C GLY A 175 -10.15 10.51 -28.40
N LYS A 176 -10.87 10.38 -29.53
CA LYS A 176 -12.34 10.30 -29.52
C LYS A 176 -12.83 8.94 -29.06
N LEU A 177 -12.09 7.89 -29.40
CA LEU A 177 -12.42 6.51 -29.04
C LEU A 177 -11.65 6.02 -27.80
N ASN A 178 -10.71 6.81 -27.28
CA ASN A 178 -9.80 6.45 -26.20
C ASN A 178 -9.05 5.13 -26.47
N ARG A 179 -8.54 4.98 -27.70
CA ARG A 179 -7.91 3.74 -28.16
C ARG A 179 -6.55 3.97 -28.79
N LEU A 180 -5.59 3.18 -28.33
CA LEU A 180 -4.27 3.02 -28.92
C LEU A 180 -4.33 1.92 -29.98
N TYR A 181 -3.97 2.25 -31.22
CA TYR A 181 -3.87 1.28 -32.31
C TYR A 181 -2.42 0.84 -32.48
N VAL A 182 -2.22 -0.46 -32.56
CA VAL A 182 -0.93 -1.08 -32.80
C VAL A 182 -1.03 -2.07 -33.95
N ILE A 183 0.09 -2.31 -34.62
CA ILE A 183 0.21 -3.25 -35.73
C ILE A 183 1.30 -4.28 -35.45
N ASP A 184 1.05 -5.54 -35.79
CA ASP A 184 2.08 -6.58 -35.76
C ASP A 184 2.78 -6.74 -37.13
N LYS A 185 3.83 -7.58 -37.18
CA LYS A 185 4.56 -7.86 -38.44
C LYS A 185 3.70 -8.52 -39.52
N ASN A 186 2.58 -9.13 -39.15
CA ASN A 186 1.64 -9.78 -40.06
C ASN A 186 0.53 -8.83 -40.51
N LEU A 187 0.67 -7.52 -40.22
CA LEU A 187 -0.31 -6.48 -40.51
C LEU A 187 -1.65 -6.63 -39.78
N ASN A 188 -1.68 -7.39 -38.68
CA ASN A 188 -2.85 -7.44 -37.81
C ASN A 188 -2.90 -6.18 -36.95
N ILE A 189 -4.02 -5.46 -37.03
CA ILE A 189 -4.27 -4.28 -36.21
C ILE A 189 -4.95 -4.72 -34.92
N SER A 190 -4.38 -4.35 -33.78
CA SER A 190 -4.97 -4.52 -32.46
C SER A 190 -5.23 -3.15 -31.83
N SER A 191 -6.29 -3.05 -31.03
CA SER A 191 -6.62 -1.81 -30.31
C SER A 191 -6.63 -2.05 -28.81
N TYR A 192 -6.00 -1.17 -28.04
CA TYR A 192 -6.00 -1.18 -26.58
C TYR A 192 -6.74 0.04 -26.04
N SER A 193 -7.52 -0.15 -24.98
CA SER A 193 -8.19 0.94 -24.28
C SER A 193 -7.19 1.70 -23.44
N LEU A 194 -7.05 3.00 -23.70
CA LEU A 194 -6.24 3.92 -22.92
C LEU A 194 -7.06 5.19 -22.75
N LEU A 195 -7.58 5.40 -21.53
CA LEU A 195 -8.48 6.51 -21.25
C LEU A 195 -7.67 7.76 -20.91
N LEU A 196 -7.79 8.82 -21.71
CA LEU A 196 -7.03 10.05 -21.48
C LEU A 196 -7.39 10.70 -20.12
N SER A 197 -8.66 10.64 -19.71
CA SER A 197 -9.08 11.14 -18.39
C SER A 197 -8.38 10.43 -17.23
N LEU A 198 -8.12 9.12 -17.35
CA LEU A 198 -7.37 8.37 -16.33
C LEU A 198 -5.90 8.80 -16.29
N VAL A 199 -5.28 9.00 -17.46
CA VAL A 199 -3.90 9.46 -17.58
C VAL A 199 -3.76 10.88 -17.01
N ASN A 200 -4.66 11.79 -17.38
CA ASN A 200 -4.65 13.17 -16.89
C ASN A 200 -4.91 13.23 -15.38
N TYR A 201 -5.79 12.39 -14.85
CA TYR A 201 -5.98 12.23 -13.40
C TYR A 201 -4.68 11.79 -12.71
N GLN A 202 -4.03 10.75 -13.23
CA GLN A 202 -2.76 10.27 -12.67
C GLN A 202 -1.68 11.35 -12.72
N SER A 203 -1.62 12.12 -13.81
CA SER A 203 -0.70 13.25 -13.96
C SER A 203 -1.00 14.36 -12.95
N ALA A 204 -2.27 14.73 -12.76
CA ALA A 204 -2.67 15.76 -11.83
C ALA A 204 -2.31 15.38 -10.37
N ILE A 205 -2.53 14.11 -9.99
CA ILE A 205 -2.12 13.60 -8.68
C ILE A 205 -0.59 13.64 -8.48
N LEU A 206 0.19 13.33 -9.52
CA LEU A 206 1.66 13.39 -9.45
C LEU A 206 2.18 14.83 -9.37
N ASN A 207 1.45 15.79 -9.91
CA ASN A 207 1.76 17.21 -9.87
C ASN A 207 1.13 17.93 -8.65
N ASP A 208 0.57 17.20 -7.69
CA ASP A 208 -0.16 17.71 -6.52
C ASP A 208 -1.37 18.63 -6.85
N ASP A 209 -1.89 18.59 -8.08
CA ASP A 209 -3.11 19.31 -8.49
C ASP A 209 -4.38 18.50 -8.21
N LEU A 210 -4.88 18.61 -6.98
CA LEU A 210 -6.10 17.93 -6.54
C LEU A 210 -7.35 18.45 -7.24
N HIS A 211 -7.41 19.75 -7.55
CA HIS A 211 -8.58 20.34 -8.20
C HIS A 211 -8.72 19.87 -9.64
N GLY A 212 -7.60 19.80 -10.38
CA GLY A 212 -7.57 19.20 -11.71
C GLY A 212 -7.97 17.73 -11.69
N ALA A 213 -7.49 16.97 -10.70
CA ALA A 213 -7.82 15.55 -10.53
C ALA A 213 -9.34 15.33 -10.38
N ASP A 214 -10.03 16.12 -9.56
CA ASP A 214 -11.49 15.98 -9.34
C ASP A 214 -12.33 16.24 -10.61
N LEU A 215 -11.83 17.09 -11.51
CA LEU A 215 -12.49 17.34 -12.80
C LEU A 215 -12.41 16.09 -13.69
N PHE A 216 -11.21 15.52 -13.82
CA PHE A 216 -11.00 14.33 -14.65
C PHE A 216 -11.67 13.09 -14.08
N PHE A 217 -11.82 13.00 -12.75
CA PHE A 217 -12.41 11.86 -12.06
C PHE A 217 -13.84 11.54 -12.52
N LYS A 218 -14.64 12.58 -12.83
CA LYS A 218 -16.05 12.43 -13.27
C LYS A 218 -16.21 11.63 -14.55
N ASP A 219 -15.19 11.66 -15.41
CA ASP A 219 -15.20 10.97 -16.70
C ASP A 219 -14.60 9.56 -16.61
N ILE A 220 -14.12 9.12 -15.43
CA ILE A 220 -13.51 7.81 -15.24
C ILE A 220 -14.59 6.78 -14.87
N PRO A 221 -14.74 5.69 -15.67
CA PRO A 221 -15.63 4.60 -15.33
C PRO A 221 -15.18 3.82 -14.09
N GLU A 222 -16.16 3.31 -13.32
CA GLU A 222 -15.93 2.51 -12.11
C GLU A 222 -15.05 1.27 -12.34
N THR A 223 -15.00 0.74 -13.57
CA THR A 223 -14.13 -0.39 -13.95
C THR A 223 -12.64 -0.13 -13.69
N HIS A 224 -12.23 1.14 -13.65
CA HIS A 224 -10.84 1.53 -13.39
C HIS A 224 -10.56 1.88 -11.92
N TYR A 225 -11.58 1.95 -11.06
CA TYR A 225 -11.43 2.44 -9.68
C TYR A 225 -10.50 1.58 -8.84
N GLN A 226 -10.50 0.25 -9.00
CA GLN A 226 -9.58 -0.62 -8.27
C GLN A 226 -8.11 -0.35 -8.62
N LYS A 227 -7.80 -0.11 -9.90
CA LYS A 227 -6.44 0.24 -10.34
C LYS A 227 -6.05 1.63 -9.85
N LEU A 228 -7.00 2.56 -9.87
CA LEU A 228 -6.81 3.93 -9.39
C LEU A 228 -6.57 3.99 -7.89
N ALA A 229 -7.30 3.22 -7.09
CA ALA A 229 -7.11 3.13 -5.65
C ALA A 229 -5.71 2.62 -5.28
N LYS A 230 -5.22 1.57 -5.96
CA LYS A 230 -3.84 1.07 -5.78
C LYS A 230 -2.80 2.10 -6.18
N PHE A 231 -3.06 2.84 -7.26
CA PHE A 231 -2.19 3.95 -7.66
C PHE A 231 -2.16 5.06 -6.59
N LEU A 232 -3.31 5.48 -6.08
CA LEU A 232 -3.39 6.50 -5.02
C LEU A 232 -2.68 6.05 -3.74
N GLU A 233 -2.86 4.78 -3.35
CA GLU A 233 -2.16 4.19 -2.21
C GLU A 233 -0.64 4.23 -2.39
N SER A 234 -0.13 3.91 -3.58
CA SER A 234 1.31 3.96 -3.88
C SER A 234 1.90 5.38 -3.91
N ASN A 235 1.04 6.41 -3.96
CA ASN A 235 1.42 7.82 -3.89
C ASN A 235 1.04 8.46 -2.54
N ASP A 236 0.89 7.64 -1.49
CA ASP A 236 0.55 8.06 -0.13
C ASP A 236 -0.78 8.81 0.02
N ARG A 237 -1.68 8.72 -0.97
CA ARG A 237 -3.03 9.31 -0.94
C ARG A 237 -4.07 8.31 -0.47
N LYS A 238 -3.86 7.76 0.72
CA LYS A 238 -4.68 6.66 1.28
C LYS A 238 -6.15 7.06 1.51
N GLU A 239 -6.42 8.30 1.90
CA GLU A 239 -7.81 8.78 2.10
C GLU A 239 -8.63 8.79 0.82
N MET A 240 -8.05 9.28 -0.28
CA MET A 240 -8.68 9.25 -1.60
C MET A 240 -8.78 7.81 -2.14
N ALA A 241 -7.77 6.98 -1.88
CA ALA A 241 -7.84 5.56 -2.23
C ALA A 241 -9.02 4.86 -1.52
N PHE A 242 -9.27 5.19 -0.25
CA PHE A 242 -10.34 4.60 0.56
C PHE A 242 -11.75 4.97 0.06
N SER A 243 -11.94 6.19 -0.44
CA SER A 243 -13.24 6.62 -0.97
C SER A 243 -13.56 6.01 -2.35
N ILE A 244 -12.53 5.75 -3.16
CA ILE A 244 -12.69 5.28 -4.53
C ILE A 244 -12.74 3.75 -4.61
N THR A 245 -12.08 3.03 -3.71
CA THR A 245 -11.94 1.58 -3.86
C THR A 245 -13.29 0.85 -3.73
N PRO A 246 -13.67 0.04 -4.73
CA PRO A 246 -14.87 -0.80 -4.65
C PRO A 246 -14.62 -2.14 -3.94
N ASP A 247 -13.35 -2.50 -3.75
CA ASP A 247 -12.92 -3.77 -3.18
C ASP A 247 -12.92 -3.69 -1.66
N GLN A 248 -13.78 -4.46 -1.00
CA GLN A 248 -13.96 -4.43 0.45
C GLN A 248 -12.72 -4.92 1.21
N ASP A 249 -11.92 -5.81 0.62
CA ASP A 249 -10.68 -6.27 1.27
C ASP A 249 -9.62 -5.17 1.25
N HIS A 250 -9.45 -4.54 0.09
CA HIS A 250 -8.56 -3.39 -0.05
C HIS A 250 -9.04 -2.20 0.81
N LYS A 251 -10.35 -1.96 0.85
CA LYS A 251 -10.98 -0.91 1.68
C LYS A 251 -10.72 -1.14 3.16
N PHE A 252 -10.79 -2.39 3.61
CA PHE A 252 -10.48 -2.77 4.99
C PHE A 252 -9.02 -2.50 5.36
N ASP A 253 -8.08 -2.90 4.51
CA ASP A 253 -6.65 -2.67 4.75
C ASP A 253 -6.33 -1.15 4.78
N LEU A 254 -6.98 -0.36 3.92
CA LEU A 254 -6.87 1.10 3.92
C LEU A 254 -7.49 1.72 5.18
N ALA A 255 -8.65 1.24 5.65
CA ALA A 255 -9.29 1.71 6.88
C ALA A 255 -8.39 1.49 8.09
N ILE A 256 -7.76 0.31 8.18
CA ILE A 256 -6.76 -0.02 9.19
C ILE A 256 -5.59 0.96 9.12
N ALA A 257 -5.03 1.19 7.92
CA ALA A 257 -3.90 2.09 7.74
C ALA A 257 -4.21 3.57 8.08
N LEU A 258 -5.47 3.98 7.92
CA LEU A 258 -5.98 5.32 8.25
C LEU A 258 -6.50 5.44 9.69
N ASN A 259 -6.42 4.39 10.50
CA ASN A 259 -6.98 4.32 11.85
C ASN A 259 -8.50 4.61 11.93
N LYS A 260 -9.24 4.26 10.87
CA LYS A 260 -10.71 4.38 10.81
C LYS A 260 -11.35 3.09 11.32
N ALA A 261 -11.32 2.91 12.64
CA ALA A 261 -11.75 1.67 13.28
C ALA A 261 -13.25 1.36 13.06
N ASP A 262 -14.12 2.38 13.04
CA ASP A 262 -15.57 2.21 12.82
C ASP A 262 -15.88 1.71 11.41
N ASP A 263 -15.27 2.31 10.40
CA ASP A 263 -15.40 1.87 9.00
C ASP A 263 -14.85 0.44 8.82
N ALA A 264 -13.70 0.15 9.44
CA ALA A 264 -13.11 -1.19 9.40
C ALA A 264 -14.02 -2.23 10.06
N PHE A 265 -14.70 -1.87 11.16
CA PHE A 265 -15.66 -2.72 11.85
C PHE A 265 -16.89 -2.99 10.99
N ALA A 266 -17.47 -1.96 10.36
CA ALA A 266 -18.63 -2.12 9.47
C ALA A 266 -18.33 -3.08 8.32
N ILE A 267 -17.13 -2.97 7.71
CA ILE A 267 -16.69 -3.87 6.64
C ILE A 267 -16.49 -5.31 7.18
N ALA A 268 -15.88 -5.45 8.35
CA ALA A 268 -15.69 -6.75 8.98
C ALA A 268 -17.02 -7.42 9.37
N GLU A 269 -18.02 -6.63 9.77
CA GLU A 269 -19.38 -7.10 10.04
C GLU A 269 -20.11 -7.53 8.78
N GLU A 270 -19.97 -6.82 7.67
CA GLU A 270 -20.56 -7.22 6.39
C GLU A 270 -19.99 -8.57 5.90
N GLN A 271 -18.68 -8.77 6.07
CA GLN A 271 -18.01 -9.98 5.60
C GLN A 271 -18.02 -11.16 6.60
N GLN A 272 -18.41 -10.94 7.85
CA GLN A 272 -18.44 -11.95 8.93
C GLN A 272 -17.11 -12.73 9.09
N SER A 273 -15.97 -12.03 8.95
CA SER A 273 -14.64 -12.64 9.03
C SER A 273 -14.02 -12.52 10.42
N VAL A 274 -13.74 -13.68 11.03
CA VAL A 274 -13.12 -13.78 12.37
C VAL A 274 -11.75 -13.12 12.42
N GLU A 275 -10.92 -13.32 11.39
CA GLU A 275 -9.57 -12.73 11.34
C GLU A 275 -9.61 -11.20 11.25
N LYS A 276 -10.59 -10.66 10.52
CA LYS A 276 -10.77 -9.20 10.41
C LYS A 276 -11.22 -8.58 11.71
N TRP A 277 -12.15 -9.21 12.43
CA TRP A 277 -12.55 -8.73 13.76
C TRP A 277 -11.38 -8.70 14.74
N LYS A 278 -10.48 -9.69 14.72
CA LYS A 278 -9.27 -9.64 15.56
C LYS A 278 -8.40 -8.43 15.24
N LYS A 279 -8.09 -8.21 13.97
CA LYS A 279 -7.30 -7.05 13.52
C LYS A 279 -7.94 -5.73 13.93
N VAL A 280 -9.26 -5.58 13.74
CA VAL A 280 -9.99 -4.38 14.16
C VAL A 280 -9.94 -4.23 15.68
N GLY A 281 -10.12 -5.31 16.43
CA GLY A 281 -10.05 -5.31 17.90
C GLY A 281 -8.69 -4.86 18.42
N ASP A 282 -7.59 -5.34 17.81
CA ASP A 282 -6.23 -4.95 18.18
C ASP A 282 -5.98 -3.44 17.93
N ILE A 283 -6.43 -2.93 16.78
CA ILE A 283 -6.31 -1.50 16.43
C ILE A 283 -7.20 -0.64 17.31
N ALA A 284 -8.44 -1.06 17.55
CA ALA A 284 -9.37 -0.38 18.43
C ALA A 284 -8.78 -0.26 19.85
N LEU A 285 -8.15 -1.33 20.35
CA LEU A 285 -7.48 -1.33 21.64
C LEU A 285 -6.28 -0.36 21.68
N LEU A 286 -5.46 -0.33 20.62
CA LEU A 286 -4.33 0.61 20.50
C LEU A 286 -4.80 2.07 20.44
N SER A 287 -5.94 2.32 19.79
CA SER A 287 -6.52 3.66 19.63
C SER A 287 -7.41 4.10 20.80
N GLY A 288 -7.61 3.24 21.80
CA GLY A 288 -8.41 3.52 23.00
C GLY A 288 -9.92 3.41 22.81
N PHE A 289 -10.40 2.72 21.78
CA PHE A 289 -11.82 2.39 21.57
C PHE A 289 -12.15 1.06 22.25
N PHE A 290 -12.45 1.10 23.55
CA PHE A 290 -12.56 -0.11 24.37
C PHE A 290 -13.85 -0.89 24.10
N GLU A 291 -15.00 -0.23 23.93
CA GLU A 291 -16.27 -0.89 23.60
C GLU A 291 -16.21 -1.64 22.26
N LEU A 292 -15.60 -1.00 21.26
CA LEU A 292 -15.41 -1.60 19.94
C LEU A 292 -14.47 -2.81 20.01
N ALA A 293 -13.37 -2.69 20.75
CA ALA A 293 -12.42 -3.78 20.96
C ALA A 293 -13.10 -4.98 21.65
N GLU A 294 -13.88 -4.75 22.71
CA GLU A 294 -14.62 -5.80 23.42
C GLU A 294 -15.59 -6.53 22.47
N THR A 295 -16.35 -5.78 21.67
CA THR A 295 -17.30 -6.33 20.70
C THR A 295 -16.58 -7.17 19.63
N CYS A 296 -15.44 -6.70 19.14
CA CYS A 296 -14.61 -7.41 18.18
C CYS A 296 -14.03 -8.72 18.75
N PHE A 297 -13.54 -8.71 19.99
CA PHE A 297 -12.98 -9.90 20.62
C PHE A 297 -14.04 -10.93 20.99
N LYS A 298 -15.25 -10.49 21.40
CA LYS A 298 -16.42 -11.36 21.58
C LYS A 298 -16.80 -12.06 20.27
N LYS A 299 -16.93 -11.30 19.17
CA LYS A 299 -17.29 -11.84 17.85
C LYS A 299 -16.23 -12.77 17.27
N SER A 300 -14.95 -12.47 17.51
CA SER A 300 -13.84 -13.31 17.03
C SER A 300 -13.50 -14.51 17.93
N ALA A 301 -14.23 -14.68 19.04
CA ALA A 301 -13.95 -15.68 20.07
C ALA A 301 -12.48 -15.68 20.53
N ASP A 302 -11.86 -14.49 20.61
CA ASP A 302 -10.49 -14.34 21.10
C ASP A 302 -10.47 -14.30 22.63
N PHE A 303 -10.56 -15.47 23.23
CA PHE A 303 -10.59 -15.62 24.68
C PHE A 303 -9.31 -15.13 25.37
N ASN A 304 -8.17 -15.10 24.68
CA ASN A 304 -6.92 -14.60 25.26
C ASN A 304 -6.96 -13.07 25.39
N SER A 305 -7.37 -12.39 24.31
CA SER A 305 -7.53 -10.93 24.32
C SER A 305 -8.64 -10.50 25.26
N LEU A 306 -9.77 -11.25 25.33
CA LEU A 306 -10.82 -11.00 26.31
C LEU A 306 -10.36 -11.19 27.75
N LEU A 307 -9.55 -12.22 28.04
CA LEU A 307 -8.97 -12.43 29.37
C LEU A 307 -8.11 -11.22 29.77
N LEU A 308 -7.22 -10.79 28.88
CA LEU A 308 -6.37 -9.62 29.14
C LEU A 308 -7.24 -8.37 29.36
N PHE A 309 -8.22 -8.14 28.49
CA PHE A 309 -9.12 -7.00 28.54
C PHE A 309 -9.90 -6.95 29.86
N TYR A 310 -10.61 -8.02 30.21
CA TYR A 310 -11.43 -8.05 31.43
C TYR A 310 -10.62 -8.11 32.72
N SER A 311 -9.46 -8.77 32.73
CA SER A 311 -8.60 -8.80 33.93
C SER A 311 -7.96 -7.43 34.19
N SER A 312 -7.55 -6.72 33.14
CA SER A 312 -7.00 -5.37 33.24
C SER A 312 -8.07 -4.39 33.72
N TYR A 313 -9.28 -4.49 33.16
CA TYR A 313 -10.42 -3.69 33.58
C TYR A 313 -10.96 -4.10 34.96
N GLY A 314 -10.76 -5.36 35.35
CA GLY A 314 -11.37 -6.00 36.53
C GLY A 314 -12.89 -6.09 36.43
N ASP A 315 -13.43 -6.35 35.24
CA ASP A 315 -14.86 -6.58 35.04
C ASP A 315 -15.24 -7.99 35.50
N GLN A 316 -15.91 -8.08 36.65
CA GLN A 316 -16.36 -9.35 37.21
C GLN A 316 -17.45 -10.03 36.36
N ALA A 317 -18.33 -9.26 35.72
CA ALA A 317 -19.42 -9.79 34.91
C ALA A 317 -18.88 -10.34 33.57
N GLY A 318 -17.99 -9.57 32.92
CA GLY A 318 -17.26 -9.98 31.73
C GLY A 318 -16.44 -11.25 31.96
N LEU A 319 -15.68 -11.32 33.06
CA LEU A 319 -14.94 -12.52 33.46
C LEU A 319 -15.87 -13.73 33.70
N THR A 320 -17.01 -13.55 34.37
CA THR A 320 -17.95 -14.66 34.61
C THR A 320 -18.51 -15.21 33.29
N THR A 321 -18.84 -14.32 32.35
CA THR A 321 -19.30 -14.72 31.01
C THR A 321 -18.19 -15.43 30.22
N LEU A 322 -16.96 -14.92 30.31
CA LEU A 322 -15.78 -15.53 29.67
C LEU A 322 -15.48 -16.93 30.23
N LEU A 323 -15.67 -17.15 31.53
CA LEU A 323 -15.52 -18.46 32.16
C LEU A 323 -16.46 -19.48 31.52
N GLU A 324 -17.75 -19.17 31.43
CA GLU A 324 -18.75 -20.06 30.84
C GLU A 324 -18.46 -20.34 29.35
N GLN A 325 -18.14 -19.31 28.58
CA GLN A 325 -17.85 -19.44 27.14
C GLN A 325 -16.57 -20.24 26.89
N SER A 326 -15.51 -20.01 27.66
CA SER A 326 -14.23 -20.72 27.51
C SER A 326 -14.33 -22.18 27.95
N GLU A 327 -15.14 -22.49 28.97
CA GLU A 327 -15.47 -23.88 29.34
C GLU A 327 -16.22 -24.60 28.21
N GLN A 328 -17.24 -23.97 27.63
CA GLN A 328 -18.00 -24.53 26.50
C GLN A 328 -17.13 -24.75 25.25
N ALA A 329 -16.20 -23.82 24.98
CA ALA A 329 -15.24 -23.92 23.88
C ALA A 329 -14.08 -24.91 24.15
N GLY A 330 -14.03 -25.54 25.33
CA GLY A 330 -12.97 -26.47 25.71
C GLY A 330 -11.61 -25.82 25.99
N LYS A 331 -11.57 -24.50 26.19
CA LYS A 331 -10.36 -23.73 26.51
C LYS A 331 -10.12 -23.69 28.02
N PHE A 332 -9.87 -24.87 28.60
CA PHE A 332 -9.79 -25.06 30.05
C PHE A 332 -8.69 -24.23 30.74
N ASN A 333 -7.58 -23.93 30.08
CA ASN A 333 -6.54 -23.09 30.67
C ASN A 333 -7.04 -21.66 30.94
N ILE A 334 -7.79 -21.08 29.98
CA ILE A 334 -8.35 -19.73 30.13
C ILE A 334 -9.46 -19.76 31.18
N ALA A 335 -10.35 -20.76 31.12
CA ALA A 335 -11.38 -20.95 32.14
C ALA A 335 -10.79 -21.04 33.55
N TYR A 336 -9.70 -21.79 33.74
CA TYR A 336 -9.02 -21.90 35.02
C TYR A 336 -8.47 -20.54 35.49
N GLU A 337 -7.76 -19.81 34.63
CA GLU A 337 -7.22 -18.49 34.99
C GLU A 337 -8.31 -17.47 35.33
N VAL A 338 -9.39 -17.44 34.55
CA VAL A 338 -10.55 -16.58 34.82
C VAL A 338 -11.17 -16.93 36.18
N ALA A 339 -11.40 -18.21 36.46
CA ALA A 339 -11.96 -18.66 37.75
C ALA A 339 -11.02 -18.33 38.93
N PHE A 340 -9.71 -18.40 38.71
CA PHE A 340 -8.70 -18.05 39.70
C PHE A 340 -8.69 -16.55 39.98
N ILE A 341 -8.73 -15.70 38.96
CA ILE A 341 -8.82 -14.23 39.08
C ILE A 341 -10.12 -13.81 39.77
N LEU A 342 -11.24 -14.47 39.47
CA LEU A 342 -12.54 -14.25 40.12
C LEU A 342 -12.57 -14.71 41.59
N GLY A 343 -11.53 -15.39 42.07
CA GLY A 343 -11.49 -15.93 43.44
C GLY A 343 -12.53 -17.02 43.68
N GLN A 344 -12.86 -17.82 42.66
CA GLN A 344 -13.82 -18.93 42.75
C GLN A 344 -13.09 -20.29 42.76
N PRO A 345 -12.53 -20.73 43.90
CA PRO A 345 -11.69 -21.93 43.95
C PRO A 345 -12.47 -23.22 43.65
N GLU A 346 -13.77 -23.28 43.94
CA GLU A 346 -14.63 -24.41 43.56
C GLU A 346 -14.75 -24.53 42.03
N SER A 347 -14.86 -23.41 41.32
CA SER A 347 -14.89 -23.38 39.85
C SER A 347 -13.56 -23.87 39.27
N CYS A 348 -12.43 -23.46 39.83
CA CYS A 348 -11.10 -23.93 39.41
C CYS A 348 -10.97 -25.46 39.51
N VAL A 349 -11.41 -26.04 40.63
CA VAL A 349 -11.43 -27.49 40.83
C VAL A 349 -12.31 -28.17 39.79
N ARG A 350 -13.52 -27.65 39.52
CA ARG A 350 -14.41 -28.20 38.49
C ARG A 350 -13.78 -28.17 37.10
N VAL A 351 -13.11 -27.08 36.72
CA VAL A 351 -12.40 -26.98 35.44
C VAL A 351 -11.31 -28.04 35.34
N LEU A 352 -10.50 -28.21 36.38
CA LEU A 352 -9.43 -29.21 36.41
C LEU A 352 -9.96 -30.65 36.30
N VAL A 353 -11.06 -30.96 37.01
CA VAL A 353 -11.76 -32.24 36.90
C VAL A 353 -12.29 -32.48 35.49
N LYS A 354 -12.95 -31.48 34.88
CA LYS A 354 -13.44 -31.55 33.49
C LYS A 354 -12.29 -31.81 32.50
N SER A 355 -11.11 -31.24 32.76
CA SER A 355 -9.90 -31.46 31.97
C SER A 355 -9.17 -32.79 32.27
N LYS A 356 -9.73 -33.64 33.15
CA LYS A 356 -9.18 -34.92 33.63
C LYS A 356 -7.84 -34.81 34.36
N ARG A 357 -7.51 -33.63 34.89
CA ARG A 357 -6.29 -33.37 35.69
C ARG A 357 -6.57 -33.49 37.18
N TYR A 358 -6.90 -34.71 37.61
CA TYR A 358 -7.35 -34.98 38.98
C TYR A 358 -6.25 -34.75 40.05
N SER A 359 -4.99 -35.03 39.73
CA SER A 359 -3.85 -34.79 40.64
C SER A 359 -3.65 -33.30 40.94
N GLU A 360 -3.71 -32.45 39.90
CA GLU A 360 -3.65 -30.99 40.02
C GLU A 360 -4.88 -30.46 40.77
N ALA A 361 -6.07 -30.99 40.48
CA ALA A 361 -7.30 -30.64 41.17
C ALA A 361 -7.24 -30.96 42.68
N ALA A 362 -6.74 -32.14 43.04
CA ALA A 362 -6.58 -32.55 44.44
C ALA A 362 -5.55 -31.68 45.18
N MET A 363 -4.44 -31.34 44.52
CA MET A 363 -3.42 -30.45 45.09
C MET A 363 -3.97 -29.03 45.29
N PHE A 364 -4.69 -28.48 44.31
CA PHE A 364 -5.31 -27.17 44.41
C PHE A 364 -6.41 -27.14 45.48
N ALA A 365 -7.28 -28.16 45.52
CA ALA A 365 -8.32 -28.30 46.52
C ALA A 365 -7.74 -28.41 47.94
N LYS A 366 -6.63 -29.12 48.13
CA LYS A 366 -5.95 -29.19 49.44
C LYS A 366 -5.56 -27.81 49.96
N THR A 367 -5.13 -26.90 49.08
CA THR A 367 -4.68 -25.55 49.47
C THR A 367 -5.84 -24.57 49.63
N TYR A 368 -6.84 -24.60 48.75
CA TYR A 368 -7.87 -23.56 48.66
C TYR A 368 -9.31 -24.03 48.99
N CYS A 369 -9.62 -25.32 48.87
CA CYS A 369 -10.94 -25.92 49.18
C CYS A 369 -10.84 -27.33 49.77
N PRO A 370 -10.38 -27.50 51.02
CA PRO A 370 -10.10 -28.82 51.60
C PRO A 370 -11.32 -29.76 51.70
N SER A 371 -12.53 -29.20 51.71
CA SER A 371 -13.80 -29.93 51.73
C SER A 371 -14.04 -30.80 50.49
N LEU A 372 -13.49 -30.41 49.33
CA LEU A 372 -13.68 -31.12 48.05
C LEU A 372 -12.67 -32.26 47.84
N VAL A 373 -11.61 -32.33 48.65
CA VAL A 373 -10.50 -33.27 48.49
C VAL A 373 -10.94 -34.73 48.58
N SER A 374 -11.79 -35.08 49.56
CA SER A 374 -12.24 -36.46 49.77
C SER A 374 -13.12 -36.99 48.62
N GLY A 375 -13.85 -36.12 47.92
CA GLY A 375 -14.57 -36.47 46.70
C GLY A 375 -13.62 -36.65 45.52
N LEU A 376 -12.72 -35.69 45.30
CA LEU A 376 -11.75 -35.70 44.20
C LEU A 376 -10.82 -36.91 44.22
N LEU A 377 -10.42 -37.37 45.41
CA LEU A 377 -9.52 -38.53 45.55
C LEU A 377 -10.19 -39.82 45.08
N LYS A 378 -11.51 -39.97 45.29
CA LYS A 378 -12.26 -41.12 44.77
C LYS A 378 -12.32 -41.08 43.24
N ASP A 379 -12.65 -39.92 42.68
CA ASP A 379 -12.68 -39.73 41.23
C ASP A 379 -11.29 -39.97 40.60
N TRP A 380 -10.22 -39.55 41.30
CA TRP A 380 -8.84 -39.81 40.88
C TRP A 380 -8.49 -41.29 40.95
N GLU A 381 -8.84 -41.98 42.04
CA GLU A 381 -8.62 -43.41 42.21
C GLU A 381 -9.35 -44.23 41.12
N GLU A 382 -10.59 -43.86 40.78
CA GLU A 382 -11.34 -44.47 39.68
C GLU A 382 -10.66 -44.25 38.32
N MET A 383 -10.15 -43.05 38.05
CA MET A 383 -9.40 -42.76 36.82
C MET A 383 -8.10 -43.59 36.73
N LEU A 384 -7.37 -43.75 37.84
CA LEU A 384 -6.13 -44.53 37.88
C LEU A 384 -6.40 -46.03 37.65
N LYS A 385 -7.48 -46.56 38.24
CA LYS A 385 -7.94 -47.95 38.00
C LYS A 385 -8.33 -48.18 36.54
N GLN A 386 -8.98 -47.20 35.89
CA GLN A 386 -9.31 -47.29 34.46
C GLN A 386 -8.08 -47.31 33.54
N ASN A 387 -6.96 -46.74 33.99
CA ASN A 387 -5.71 -46.66 33.23
C ASN A 387 -4.66 -47.72 33.63
N ASP A 388 -5.05 -48.75 34.39
CA ASP A 388 -4.18 -49.83 34.89
C ASP A 388 -2.95 -49.33 35.70
N LEU A 389 -3.08 -48.20 36.38
CA LEU A 389 -2.03 -47.65 37.24
C LEU A 389 -2.22 -48.13 38.69
N GLN A 390 -1.18 -48.74 39.28
CA GLN A 390 -1.22 -49.33 40.63
C GLN A 390 -1.20 -48.30 41.78
N TYR A 391 -1.13 -47.01 41.47
CA TYR A 391 -1.06 -45.95 42.47
C TYR A 391 -2.45 -45.68 43.06
N VAL A 392 -2.56 -45.69 44.39
CA VAL A 392 -3.78 -45.29 45.11
C VAL A 392 -3.45 -44.00 45.87
N PRO A 393 -4.10 -42.88 45.55
CA PRO A 393 -3.92 -41.64 46.31
C PRO A 393 -4.36 -41.83 47.77
N GLU A 394 -3.48 -41.57 48.74
CA GLU A 394 -3.84 -41.61 50.15
C GLU A 394 -4.73 -40.40 50.51
N ASP A 395 -5.83 -40.63 51.24
CA ASP A 395 -6.70 -39.57 51.73
C ASP A 395 -6.07 -38.82 52.90
N ILE A 396 -5.44 -37.68 52.56
CA ILE A 396 -4.71 -36.83 53.50
C ILE A 396 -5.66 -36.22 54.55
N ASN A 397 -6.97 -36.13 54.27
CA ASN A 397 -7.95 -35.67 55.26
C ASN A 397 -8.18 -36.70 56.39
N GLN A 398 -7.73 -37.94 56.19
CA GLN A 398 -7.76 -39.02 57.18
C GLN A 398 -6.39 -39.25 57.85
N ALA A 399 -5.36 -38.47 57.48
CA ALA A 399 -4.04 -38.56 58.09
C ALA A 399 -4.06 -38.01 59.53
N GLU A 400 -3.37 -38.71 60.45
CA GLU A 400 -3.23 -38.28 61.85
C GLU A 400 -2.63 -36.85 61.91
N GLY A 401 -3.32 -35.93 62.58
CA GLY A 401 -2.88 -34.52 62.77
C GLY A 401 -3.45 -33.48 61.80
N PHE A 402 -4.18 -33.89 60.75
CA PHE A 402 -4.76 -32.96 59.76
C PHE A 402 -5.77 -31.97 60.37
N GLN A 403 -6.61 -32.43 61.32
CA GLN A 403 -7.61 -31.59 61.99
C GLN A 403 -6.98 -30.45 62.81
N GLU A 404 -5.84 -30.71 63.48
CA GLU A 404 -5.12 -29.69 64.24
C GLU A 404 -4.44 -28.65 63.33
N ILE A 405 -3.89 -29.09 62.20
CA ILE A 405 -3.27 -28.19 61.21
C ILE A 405 -4.33 -27.30 60.57
N MET A 406 -5.50 -27.86 60.24
CA MET A 406 -6.62 -27.11 59.67
C MET A 406 -7.20 -26.08 60.65
N GLN A 407 -7.38 -26.44 61.93
CA GLN A 407 -7.80 -25.49 62.97
C GLN A 407 -6.82 -24.32 63.11
N LYS A 408 -5.51 -24.59 63.17
CA LYS A 408 -4.48 -23.54 63.23
C LYS A 408 -4.48 -22.65 61.99
N SER A 409 -4.64 -23.23 60.80
CA SER A 409 -4.72 -22.43 59.57
C SER A 409 -5.95 -21.52 59.56
N ALA A 410 -7.12 -22.00 59.99
CA ALA A 410 -8.33 -21.22 60.07
C ALA A 410 -8.21 -20.04 61.05
N GLU A 411 -7.54 -20.24 62.19
CA GLU A 411 -7.23 -19.16 63.13
C GLU A 411 -6.32 -18.09 62.51
N VAL A 412 -5.29 -18.49 61.76
CA VAL A 412 -4.38 -17.56 61.06
C VAL A 412 -5.11 -16.80 59.94
N TYR A 413 -5.96 -17.47 59.15
CA TYR A 413 -6.78 -16.82 58.13
C TYR A 413 -7.78 -15.82 58.73
N SER A 414 -8.34 -16.11 59.90
CA SER A 414 -9.27 -15.20 60.59
C SER A 414 -8.60 -13.94 61.16
N THR A 415 -7.29 -13.99 61.43
CA THR A 415 -6.54 -12.91 62.08
C THR A 415 -5.75 -12.02 61.13
N GLN A 416 -5.44 -12.47 59.91
CA GLN A 416 -4.60 -11.73 58.93
C GLN A 416 -5.35 -11.16 57.72
N LEU A 417 -6.69 -11.17 57.73
CA LEU A 417 -7.48 -10.56 56.65
C LEU A 417 -7.24 -9.04 56.59
N VAL A 418 -6.49 -8.60 55.57
CA VAL A 418 -6.62 -7.25 55.03
C VAL A 418 -7.99 -7.20 54.34
N PRO A 419 -8.95 -6.39 54.83
CA PRO A 419 -10.24 -6.29 54.16
C PRO A 419 -10.05 -5.61 52.80
N ASN A 420 -10.57 -6.23 51.75
CA ASN A 420 -11.05 -5.54 50.54
C ASN A 420 -10.06 -4.58 49.84
N VAL A 421 -8.89 -5.05 49.41
CA VAL A 421 -8.10 -4.28 48.42
C VAL A 421 -8.73 -4.37 47.01
N TYR A 422 -9.51 -5.41 46.73
CA TYR A 422 -10.10 -5.66 45.41
C TYR A 422 -11.54 -5.13 45.21
N ASN A 423 -12.17 -4.57 46.25
CA ASN A 423 -13.54 -4.06 46.20
C ASN A 423 -13.58 -2.52 46.11
N GLN A 424 -12.67 -1.91 45.35
CA GLN A 424 -12.85 -0.50 44.99
C GLN A 424 -13.87 -0.42 43.86
N PRO A 425 -14.95 0.36 44.00
CA PRO A 425 -15.86 0.62 42.89
C PRO A 425 -15.05 1.34 41.81
N LYS A 426 -14.90 0.66 40.67
CA LYS A 426 -14.24 1.23 39.49
C LYS A 426 -15.21 2.12 38.74
N PRO A 427 -14.72 3.21 38.12
CA PRO A 427 -15.53 4.03 37.24
C PRO A 427 -16.04 3.17 36.06
N PRO A 428 -17.31 3.32 35.64
CA PRO A 428 -17.88 2.66 34.45
C PRO A 428 -17.08 2.93 33.17
N ALA A 429 -17.25 2.08 32.15
CA ALA A 429 -16.53 2.20 30.88
C ALA A 429 -16.79 3.55 30.21
N ASP A 430 -18.04 4.00 30.28
CA ASP A 430 -18.53 5.30 29.80
C ASP A 430 -17.73 6.46 30.40
N GLU A 431 -17.36 6.39 31.69
CA GLU A 431 -16.57 7.45 32.33
C GLU A 431 -15.13 7.49 31.79
N ILE A 432 -14.54 6.33 31.49
CA ILE A 432 -13.20 6.23 30.91
C ILE A 432 -13.18 6.73 29.45
N GLU A 433 -14.23 6.45 28.68
CA GLU A 433 -14.38 6.98 27.32
C GLU A 433 -14.61 8.50 27.32
N MET A 434 -15.41 9.02 28.25
CA MET A 434 -15.51 10.47 28.47
C MET A 434 -14.17 11.09 28.86
N PHE A 435 -13.34 10.42 29.68
CA PHE A 435 -12.00 10.91 30.00
C PHE A 435 -11.10 10.95 28.77
N ARG A 436 -11.22 10.00 27.83
CA ARG A 436 -10.50 10.01 26.55
C ARG A 436 -10.94 11.18 25.66
N GLU A 437 -12.23 11.41 25.49
CA GLU A 437 -12.73 12.56 24.71
C GLU A 437 -12.18 13.87 25.27
N LYS A 438 -12.20 14.01 26.60
CA LYS A 438 -11.65 15.17 27.29
C LYS A 438 -10.13 15.31 27.15
N TRP A 439 -9.40 14.19 27.23
CA TRP A 439 -7.95 14.17 27.01
C TRP A 439 -7.57 14.54 25.56
N ASN A 440 -8.38 14.13 24.59
CA ASN A 440 -8.18 14.47 23.19
C ASN A 440 -8.57 15.93 22.88
N GLU A 441 -9.60 16.48 23.53
CA GLU A 441 -9.94 17.90 23.47
C GLU A 441 -8.82 18.79 24.05
N ASP A 442 -8.24 18.39 25.19
CA ASP A 442 -7.10 19.08 25.82
C ASP A 442 -5.80 18.99 24.96
N PHE A 443 -5.76 18.06 23.99
CA PHE A 443 -4.69 17.88 23.02
C PHE A 443 -5.08 18.28 21.58
N GLU A 444 -6.14 19.07 21.38
CA GLU A 444 -6.22 19.84 20.13
C GLU A 444 -4.98 20.76 20.06
N PRO A 445 -4.20 20.75 18.97
CA PRO A 445 -3.10 21.68 18.80
C PRO A 445 -3.67 23.08 18.56
N GLY A 446 -4.07 23.74 19.64
CA GLY A 446 -4.33 25.16 19.68
C GLY A 446 -3.03 25.92 19.38
N GLY A 447 -2.83 26.21 18.09
CA GLY A 447 -2.01 27.32 17.61
C GLY A 447 -0.51 27.23 17.91
N ALA A 448 0.20 26.37 17.17
CA ALA A 448 1.57 26.69 16.79
C ALA A 448 1.51 27.47 15.47
N ASN A 449 1.58 28.79 15.57
CA ASN A 449 1.96 29.70 14.48
C ASN A 449 3.35 29.35 13.93
#